data_AF-A0A651DE52-F1
#
_entry.id   AF-A0A651DE52-F1
#
_cell.length_a   1.000
_cell.length_b   1.000
_cell.length_c   1.000
_cell.angle_alpha   90.00
_cell.angle_beta   90.00
_cell.angle_gamma   90.00
#
_symmetry.space_group_name_H-M   'P 1'
#
loop_
_entity.id
_entity.type
_entity.pdbx_description
1 polymer ?
#
loop_
_entity_poly.entity_id
_entity_poly.type
_entity_poly.pdbx_seq_one_letter_code
_entity_poly.pdbx_strand_id
1 'polypeptide(L)'
;MLWAYGYKLVPPIARDRMGPIKALLEGAYQQAGLGAFAWEGRLINGDDITHILVVSDRPEQDLEVNHLLEAELNRLQAPFTITRALAIGGDSGSGRLPEPLGNA
;
A
#
# COMPACT_ATOMS: atom_id res chain seq x y z
N MET A 1 11.12 -6.07 -9.64
CA MET A 1 9.69 -5.97 -10.00
C MET A 1 9.01 -5.30 -8.84
N LEU A 2 8.16 -4.29 -9.08
CA LEU A 2 7.51 -3.56 -7.98
C LEU A 2 6.15 -4.18 -7.69
N TRP A 3 5.71 -4.05 -6.45
CA TRP A 3 4.44 -4.55 -5.94
C TRP A 3 3.76 -3.45 -5.16
N ALA A 4 2.44 -3.34 -5.30
CA ALA A 4 1.63 -2.40 -4.53
C ALA A 4 0.54 -3.14 -3.76
N TYR A 5 0.32 -2.72 -2.52
CA TYR A 5 -0.81 -3.14 -1.71
C TYR A 5 -1.29 -1.98 -0.83
N GLY A 6 -2.56 -2.03 -0.45
CA GLY A 6 -3.20 -0.98 0.33
C GLY A 6 -3.73 -1.49 1.67
N TYR A 7 -3.58 -0.68 2.71
CA TYR A 7 -4.38 -0.77 3.92
C TYR A 7 -5.57 0.16 3.77
N LYS A 8 -6.79 -0.37 3.89
CA LYS A 8 -8.02 0.39 3.91
C LYS A 8 -8.51 0.53 5.35
N LEU A 9 -8.63 1.76 5.82
CA LEU A 9 -9.11 2.12 7.15
C LEU A 9 -10.61 2.43 7.08
N VAL A 10 -11.43 1.70 7.84
CA VAL A 10 -12.88 1.93 7.92
C VAL A 10 -13.31 1.85 9.38
N PRO A 11 -13.79 2.94 9.99
CA PRO A 11 -14.02 4.28 9.42
C PRO A 11 -12.70 5.04 9.13
N PRO A 12 -12.74 6.16 8.37
CA PRO A 12 -11.59 7.05 8.19
C PRO A 12 -11.04 7.55 9.53
N ILE A 13 -9.72 7.75 9.60
CA ILE A 13 -9.03 8.24 10.80
C ILE A 13 -8.62 9.68 10.60
N ALA A 14 -8.92 10.53 11.59
CA ALA A 14 -8.52 11.92 11.59
C ALA A 14 -7.01 12.07 11.40
N ARG A 15 -6.62 12.95 10.46
CA ARG A 15 -5.22 13.13 10.02
C ARG A 15 -4.28 13.44 11.18
N ASP A 16 -4.74 14.22 12.15
CA ASP A 16 -3.99 14.62 13.35
C ASP A 16 -3.59 13.41 14.22
N ARG A 17 -4.40 12.34 14.22
CA ARG A 17 -4.12 11.08 14.94
C ARG A 17 -3.08 10.20 14.24
N MET A 18 -2.70 10.51 12.99
CA MET A 18 -1.83 9.68 12.16
C MET A 18 -0.33 10.02 12.29
N GLY A 19 0.04 10.95 13.18
CA GLY A 19 1.44 11.33 13.41
C GLY A 19 2.39 10.14 13.65
N PRO A 20 2.05 9.21 14.57
CA PRO A 20 2.87 8.02 14.81
C PRO A 20 3.04 7.11 13.58
N ILE A 21 1.96 6.88 12.83
CA ILE A 21 2.00 6.10 11.59
C ILE A 21 2.91 6.79 10.58
N LYS A 22 2.80 8.12 10.41
CA LYS A 22 3.65 8.87 9.47
C LYS A 22 5.14 8.71 9.81
N ALA A 23 5.50 8.84 11.08
CA ALA A 23 6.88 8.63 11.54
C ALA A 23 7.38 7.21 11.26
N LEU A 24 6.51 6.21 11.43
CA LEU A 24 6.81 4.81 11.12
C LEU A 24 7.06 4.61 9.62
N LEU A 25 6.20 5.16 8.76
CA LEU A 25 6.38 5.08 7.29
C LEU A 25 7.68 5.74 6.84
N GLU A 26 8.03 6.89 7.42
CA GLU A 26 9.29 7.60 7.14
C GLU A 26 10.50 6.79 7.62
N GLY A 27 10.47 6.24 8.83
CA GLY A 27 11.56 5.40 9.36
C GLY A 27 11.78 4.14 8.53
N ALA A 28 10.70 3.48 8.12
CA ALA A 28 10.77 2.29 7.29
C ALA A 28 11.35 2.56 5.89
N TYR A 29 10.99 3.69 5.27
CA TYR A 29 11.59 4.11 4.00
C TYR A 29 13.12 4.27 4.13
N GLN A 30 13.60 4.86 5.23
CA GLN A 30 15.03 5.00 5.50
C GLN A 30 15.70 3.63 5.71
N GLN A 31 15.08 2.74 6.48
CA GLN A 31 15.60 1.39 6.73
C GLN A 31 15.67 0.55 5.45
N ALA A 32 14.67 0.66 4.57
CA ALA A 32 14.65 -0.02 3.29
C ALA A 32 15.85 0.40 2.41
N GLY A 33 16.12 1.71 2.35
CA GLY A 33 17.30 2.25 1.68
C GLY A 33 18.62 1.69 2.21
N LEU A 34 18.74 1.50 3.54
CA LEU A 34 19.92 0.89 4.16
C LEU A 34 20.03 -0.63 3.88
N GLY A 35 18.90 -1.32 3.80
CA GLY A 35 18.81 -2.77 3.57
C GLY A 35 18.85 -3.20 2.10
N ALA A 36 19.09 -2.26 1.17
CA ALA A 36 19.09 -2.49 -0.28
C ALA A 36 17.78 -3.12 -0.82
N PHE A 37 16.63 -2.78 -0.23
CA PHE A 37 15.33 -3.12 -0.77
C PHE A 37 14.44 -1.87 -0.89
N ALA A 38 13.47 -1.90 -1.80
CA ALA A 38 12.53 -0.81 -1.96
C ALA A 38 11.30 -1.03 -1.09
N TRP A 39 10.97 -0.03 -0.28
CA TRP A 39 9.72 0.02 0.46
C TRP A 39 9.33 1.47 0.70
N GLU A 40 8.10 1.82 0.33
CA GLU A 40 7.55 3.16 0.54
C GLU A 40 6.08 3.07 0.90
N GLY A 41 5.72 3.61 2.07
CA GLY A 41 4.34 3.78 2.51
C GLY A 41 3.87 5.23 2.40
N ARG A 42 2.64 5.44 1.94
CA ARG A 42 2.00 6.76 1.78
C ARG A 42 0.58 6.77 2.32
N LEU A 43 0.25 7.80 3.10
CA LEU A 43 -1.13 8.08 3.52
C LEU A 43 -1.87 8.82 2.41
N ILE A 44 -3.09 8.37 2.09
CA ILE A 44 -3.92 8.95 1.02
C ILE A 44 -5.25 9.46 1.62
N ASN A 45 -5.69 10.62 1.11
CA ASN A 45 -6.91 11.41 1.41
C ASN A 45 -6.64 12.70 2.25
N GLY A 46 -7.44 13.74 2.05
CA GLY A 46 -7.21 15.17 2.35
C GLY A 46 -7.65 15.63 3.74
N ASP A 47 -8.81 15.20 4.23
CA ASP A 47 -9.36 15.63 5.53
C ASP A 47 -9.26 14.53 6.60
N ASP A 48 -9.63 13.30 6.23
CA ASP A 48 -9.41 12.09 7.01
C ASP A 48 -8.65 11.06 6.18
N ILE A 49 -7.80 10.26 6.81
CA ILE A 49 -7.05 9.20 6.14
C ILE A 49 -7.91 7.96 6.02
N THR A 50 -8.07 7.48 4.79
CA THR A 50 -8.83 6.26 4.49
C THR A 50 -7.92 5.15 4.00
N HIS A 51 -6.77 5.47 3.40
CA HIS A 51 -5.89 4.47 2.81
C HIS A 51 -4.42 4.73 3.12
N ILE A 52 -3.68 3.65 3.26
CA ILE A 52 -2.22 3.62 3.21
C ILE A 52 -1.83 2.80 2.01
N LEU A 53 -1.09 3.38 1.06
CA LEU A 53 -0.54 2.67 -0.09
C LEU A 53 0.91 2.32 0.19
N VAL A 54 1.25 1.05 0.03
CA VAL A 54 2.62 0.56 0.14
C VAL A 54 3.10 0.10 -1.22
N VAL A 55 4.31 0.53 -1.60
CA VAL A 55 5.02 0.06 -2.78
C VAL A 55 6.32 -0.59 -2.32
N SER A 56 6.57 -1.83 -2.75
CA SER A 56 7.79 -2.58 -2.42
C SER A 56 8.34 -3.31 -3.62
N ASP A 57 9.63 -3.65 -3.61
CA ASP A 57 10.23 -4.58 -4.58
C ASP A 57 9.97 -6.07 -4.24
N ARG A 58 9.25 -6.31 -3.15
CA ARG A 58 8.87 -7.62 -2.62
C ARG A 58 7.35 -7.84 -2.65
N PRO A 59 6.86 -9.02 -3.09
CA PRO A 59 5.45 -9.36 -2.99
C PRO A 59 5.01 -9.70 -1.57
N GLU A 60 5.96 -10.02 -0.69
CA GLU A 60 5.71 -10.41 0.69
C GLU A 60 5.04 -9.29 1.49
N GLN A 61 3.93 -9.62 2.16
CA GLN A 61 3.17 -8.68 3.00
C GLN A 61 3.44 -8.91 4.50
N ASP A 62 4.30 -9.85 4.86
CA ASP A 62 4.71 -10.21 6.23
C ASP A 62 6.08 -9.60 6.63
N LEU A 63 6.47 -8.50 6.00
CA LEU A 63 7.68 -7.77 6.36
C LEU A 63 7.57 -7.20 7.78
N GLU A 64 8.70 -7.12 8.50
CA GLU A 64 8.75 -6.56 9.87
C GLU A 64 8.13 -5.16 9.96
N VAL A 65 8.36 -4.31 8.97
CA VAL A 65 7.73 -2.99 8.86
C VAL A 65 6.20 -3.07 8.81
N ASN A 66 5.63 -4.06 8.12
CA ASN A 66 4.18 -4.22 8.02
C ASN A 66 3.61 -4.63 9.38
N HIS A 67 4.30 -5.50 10.12
CA HIS A 67 3.91 -5.84 11.49
C HIS A 67 3.95 -4.64 12.44
N LEU A 68 4.98 -3.80 12.33
CA LEU A 68 5.07 -2.56 13.11
C LEU A 68 3.93 -1.59 12.73
N LEU A 69 3.62 -1.46 11.44
CA LEU A 69 2.51 -0.65 10.94
C LEU A 69 1.17 -1.14 11.50
N GLU A 70 0.92 -2.45 11.45
CA GLU A 70 -0.31 -3.08 11.94
C GLU A 70 -0.46 -2.96 13.45
N ALA A 71 0.63 -3.12 14.21
CA ALA A 71 0.64 -2.92 15.66
C ALA A 71 0.24 -1.47 16.01
N GLU A 72 0.75 -0.49 15.28
CA GLU A 72 0.43 0.91 15.51
C GLU A 72 -1.01 1.26 15.09
N LEU A 73 -1.51 0.69 13.99
CA LEU A 73 -2.93 0.82 13.61
C LEU A 73 -3.85 0.23 14.68
N ASN A 74 -3.50 -0.92 15.24
CA ASN A 74 -4.23 -1.53 16.35
C ASN A 74 -4.17 -0.67 17.62
N ARG A 75 -3.00 -0.09 17.94
CA ARG A 75 -2.84 0.84 19.07
C ARG A 75 -3.74 2.07 18.94
N LEU A 76 -3.90 2.56 17.71
CA LEU A 76 -4.79 3.69 17.39
C LEU A 76 -6.28 3.29 17.35
N GLN A 77 -6.60 2.01 17.52
CA GLN A 77 -7.94 1.44 17.34
C GLN A 77 -8.50 1.78 15.95
N ALA A 78 -7.64 1.71 14.93
CA ALA A 78 -7.99 1.97 13.54
C ALA A 78 -8.23 0.64 12.83
N PRO A 79 -9.49 0.19 12.66
CA PRO A 79 -9.77 -1.07 11.98
C PRO A 79 -9.34 -0.98 10.52
N PHE A 80 -8.67 -2.02 10.02
CA PHE A 80 -8.13 -2.03 8.67
C PHE A 80 -8.36 -3.35 7.95
N THR A 81 -8.28 -3.29 6.62
CA THR A 81 -8.19 -4.46 5.75
C THR A 81 -7.05 -4.26 4.77
N ILE A 82 -6.30 -5.32 4.47
CA ILE A 82 -5.17 -5.29 3.55
C ILE A 82 -5.63 -5.84 2.20
N THR A 83 -5.30 -5.16 1.10
CA THR A 83 -5.54 -5.68 -0.25
C THR A 83 -4.46 -6.69 -0.62
N ARG A 84 -4.77 -7.58 -1.56
CA ARG A 84 -3.74 -8.41 -2.22
C ARG A 84 -2.65 -7.54 -2.84
N ALA A 85 -1.41 -8.02 -2.82
CA ALA A 85 -0.32 -7.41 -3.57
C ALA A 85 -0.56 -7.52 -5.09
N LEU A 86 -0.32 -6.43 -5.80
CA LEU A 86 -0.43 -6.33 -7.25
C LEU A 86 0.92 -5.94 -7.83
N ALA A 87 1.39 -6.69 -8.82
CA ALA A 87 2.61 -6.36 -9.53
C ALA A 87 2.44 -5.07 -10.36
N ILE A 88 3.40 -4.16 -10.24
CA ILE A 88 3.53 -2.94 -11.03
C ILE A 88 4.56 -3.19 -12.14
N GLY A 89 4.12 -3.05 -13.40
CA GLY A 89 4.96 -3.19 -14.59
C GLY A 89 4.87 -4.55 -15.30
N GLY A 90 3.93 -5.42 -14.91
CA GLY A 90 3.53 -6.56 -15.73
C GLY A 90 2.50 -6.12 -16.77
N ASP A 91 2.80 -6.34 -18.04
CA ASP A 91 1.90 -6.09 -19.16
C ASP A 91 0.48 -6.57 -18.85
N SER A 92 -0.48 -5.63 -18.77
CA SER A 92 -1.91 -5.95 -18.82
C SER A 92 -2.39 -6.09 -20.28
N GLY A 93 -1.48 -6.37 -21.21
CA GLY A 93 -1.72 -6.73 -22.59
C GLY A 93 -2.20 -8.17 -22.76
N SER A 94 -3.40 -8.46 -22.29
CA SER A 94 -4.28 -9.44 -22.97
C SER A 94 -5.75 -9.22 -22.66
N GLY A 95 -6.15 -7.95 -22.56
CA GLY A 95 -7.51 -7.57 -22.97
C GLY A 95 -7.61 -7.70 -24.49
N ARG A 96 -7.82 -8.92 -24.99
CA ARG A 96 -8.24 -9.15 -26.39
C ARG A 96 -9.57 -8.43 -26.56
N LEU A 97 -9.54 -7.23 -27.12
CA LEU A 97 -10.74 -6.61 -27.68
C LEU A 97 -11.29 -7.60 -28.73
N PRO A 98 -12.57 -7.99 -28.66
CA PRO A 98 -13.15 -8.80 -29.74
C PRO A 98 -13.03 -8.00 -31.04
N GLU A 99 -12.47 -8.63 -32.07
CA GLU A 99 -12.38 -8.03 -33.40
C GLU A 99 -13.79 -7.59 -33.85
N PRO A 100 -13.96 -6.37 -34.36
CA PRO A 100 -15.23 -5.98 -34.94
C PRO A 100 -15.51 -6.91 -36.11
N LEU A 101 -16.66 -7.60 -36.06
CA LEU A 101 -17.17 -8.41 -37.14
C LEU A 101 -17.20 -7.55 -38.41
N GLY A 102 -16.30 -7.84 -39.33
CA GLY A 102 -16.32 -7.27 -40.66
C GLY A 102 -17.63 -7.66 -41.34
N ASN A 103 -18.42 -6.66 -41.71
CA ASN A 103 -19.59 -6.83 -42.55
C ASN A 103 -19.14 -7.34 -43.93
N ALA A 104 -19.62 -8.52 -44.31
CA ALA A 104 -19.68 -9.01 -45.68
C ALA A 104 -21.13 -9.44 -45.97
#